data_AF-A0A537BFN7-F1
#
_entry.id   AF-A0A537BFN7-F1
#
_cell.length_a   1.000
_cell.length_b   1.000
_cell.length_c   1.000
_cell.angle_alpha   90.00
_cell.angle_beta   90.00
_cell.angle_gamma   90.00
#
_symmetry.space_group_name_H-M   'P 1'
#
loop_
_entity.id
_entity.type
_entity.pdbx_description
1 polymer ?
#
loop_
_entity_poly.entity_id
_entity_poly.type
_entity_poly.pdbx_seq_one_letter_code
_entity_poly.pdbx_strand_id
1 'polypeptide(L)' 'MNPIYKWMGIVLAVGVALMVIEYRFAKKKKEGVTPTDKQRIVGIFWIAIFMSLLVGALMLMSD' A
#
# COMPACT_ATOMS: atom_id res chain seq x y z
N MET A 1 -14.92 8.44 -15.99
CA MET A 1 -14.16 7.58 -15.06
C MET A 1 -15.02 7.37 -13.83
N ASN A 2 -15.31 6.13 -13.44
CA ASN A 2 -16.10 5.87 -12.24
C ASN A 2 -15.32 6.39 -11.00
N PRO A 3 -15.91 7.25 -10.15
CA PRO A 3 -15.24 7.83 -8.98
C PRO A 3 -14.68 6.76 -8.04
N ILE A 4 -15.35 5.60 -7.95
CA ILE A 4 -14.90 4.46 -7.14
C ILE A 4 -13.50 4.00 -7.59
N TYR A 5 -13.32 3.72 -8.88
CA TYR A 5 -12.02 3.29 -9.40
C TYR A 5 -10.93 4.37 -9.28
N LYS A 6 -11.31 5.65 -9.37
CA LYS A 6 -10.37 6.76 -9.17
C LYS A 6 -9.82 6.78 -7.74
N TRP A 7 -10.70 6.66 -6.74
CA TRP A 7 -10.29 6.68 -5.33
C TRP A 7 -9.58 5.40 -4.90
N MET A 8 -10.05 4.23 -5.35
CA MET A 8 -9.33 2.97 -5.15
C MET A 8 -7.90 3.03 -5.71
N GLY A 9 -7.75 3.57 -6.93
CA GLY A 9 -6.44 3.74 -7.56
C GLY A 9 -5.50 4.67 -6.77
N ILE A 10 -6.02 5.76 -6.20
CA ILE A 10 -5.22 6.68 -5.37
C ILE A 10 -4.71 5.97 -4.11
N VAL A 11 -5.58 5.25 -3.40
CA VAL A 11 -5.18 4.52 -2.17
C VAL A 11 -4.11 3.48 -2.48
N LEU A 12 -4.28 2.74 -3.57
CA LEU A 12 -3.32 1.73 -4.01
C LEU A 12 -1.98 2.37 -4.42
N ALA A 13 -2.01 3.50 -5.12
CA ALA A 13 -0.81 4.26 -5.48
C ALA A 13 -0.05 4.79 -4.25
N VAL A 14 -0.76 5.31 -3.24
CA VAL A 14 -0.15 5.77 -1.98
C VAL A 14 0.49 4.60 -1.22
N GLY A 15 -0.20 3.46 -1.15
CA GLY A 15 0.33 2.25 -0.52
C GLY A 15 1.59 1.72 -1.21
N VAL A 16 1.61 1.71 -2.55
CA VAL A 16 2.81 1.35 -3.33
C VAL A 16 3.93 2.36 -3.10
N ALA A 17 3.65 3.66 -3.06
CA ALA A 17 4.65 4.69 -2.78
C ALA A 17 5.32 4.48 -1.40
N LEU A 18 4.53 4.18 -0.36
CA LEU A 18 5.05 3.85 0.97
C LEU A 18 5.94 2.60 0.96
N MET A 19 5.53 1.58 0.20
CA MET A 19 6.34 0.37 0.03
C MET A 19 7.70 0.67 -0.62
N VAL A 20 7.72 1.51 -1.66
CA VAL A 20 8.96 1.93 -2.33
C VAL A 20 9.86 2.70 -1.36
N ILE A 21 9.30 3.57 -0.53
CA ILE A 21 10.04 4.32 0.49
C ILE A 21 10.70 3.36 1.48
N GLU A 22 9.94 2.44 2.07
CA GLU A 22 10.45 1.42 3.01
C GLU A 22 11.53 0.55 2.37
N TYR A 23 11.34 0.13 1.11
CA TYR A 23 12.37 -0.60 0.36
C TYR A 23 13.66 0.21 0.19
N ARG A 24 13.56 1.52 -0.12
CA ARG A 24 14.74 2.38 -0.23
C ARG A 24 15.43 2.62 1.12
N PHE A 25 14.67 2.72 2.21
CA PHE A 25 15.21 2.81 3.55
C PHE A 25 15.93 1.52 3.96
N ALA A 26 15.32 0.36 3.74
CA ALA A 26 15.93 -0.95 4.00
C ALA A 26 17.23 -1.14 3.20
N LYS A 27 17.27 -0.72 1.94
CA LYS A 27 18.48 -0.78 1.11
C LYS A 27 19.62 0.14 1.60
N LYS A 28 19.29 1.22 2.32
CA LYS A 28 20.28 2.13 2.91
C LYS A 28 20.81 1.66 4.28
N LYS A 29 20.23 0.63 4.88
CA LYS A 29 20.74 0.07 6.14
C LYS A 29 22.09 -0.61 5.91
N LYS A 30 23.06 -0.31 6.78
CA LYS A 30 24.41 -0.90 6.75
C LYS A 30 24.40 -2.42 6.99
N GLU A 31 23.34 -2.94 7.62
CA GLU A 31 23.14 -4.36 7.93
C GLU A 31 22.56 -5.17 6.77
N GLY A 32 22.21 -4.52 5.64
CA GLY A 32 21.52 -5.16 4.52
C GLY A 32 20.01 -5.33 4.76
N VAL A 33 19.33 -5.98 3.80
CA VAL A 33 17.87 -6.21 3.88
C VAL A 33 17.59 -7.34 4.86
N THR A 34 17.02 -7.02 6.01
CA THR A 34 16.67 -8.02 7.03
C THR A 34 15.35 -8.74 6.69
N PRO A 35 15.12 -9.97 7.21
CA PRO A 35 13.84 -10.67 7.04
C PRO A 35 12.65 -9.85 7.58
N THR A 36 12.87 -9.09 8.65
CA THR A 36 11.87 -8.20 9.26
C THR A 36 11.48 -7.05 8.33
N ASP A 37 12.44 -6.47 7.60
CA ASP A 37 12.15 -5.44 6.59
C ASP A 37 11.28 -5.99 5.46
N LYS A 38 11.56 -7.22 5.00
CA LYS A 38 10.72 -7.89 3.98
C LYS A 38 9.30 -8.13 4.50
N GLN A 39 9.15 -8.56 5.74
CA GLN A 39 7.84 -8.80 6.35
C GLN A 39 7.04 -7.50 6.51
N ARG A 40 7.71 -6.38 6.86
CA ARG A 40 7.09 -5.04 6.87
C ARG A 40 6.61 -4.59 5.50
N ILE A 41 7.45 -4.71 4.47
CA ILE A 41 7.12 -4.33 3.09
C ILE A 41 5.90 -5.12 2.58
N VAL A 42 5.87 -6.43 2.82
CA VAL A 42 4.71 -7.28 2.47
C VAL A 42 3.49 -6.95 3.31
N GLY A 43 3.66 -6.62 4.59
CA GLY A 43 2.57 -6.14 5.44
C GLY A 43 1.94 -4.84 4.90
N ILE A 44 2.75 -3.87 4.48
CA ILE A 44 2.30 -2.62 3.88
C ILE A 44 1.55 -2.89 2.56
N PHE A 45 2.01 -3.86 1.75
CA PHE A 45 1.29 -4.27 0.55
C PHE A 45 -0.14 -4.72 0.85
N TRP A 46 -0.27 -5.63 1.82
CA TRP A 46 -1.57 -6.19 2.20
C TRP A 46 -2.49 -5.14 2.82
N ILE A 47 -1.95 -4.24 3.65
CA ILE A 47 -2.70 -3.12 4.21
C ILE A 47 -3.19 -2.17 3.10
N ALA A 48 -2.33 -1.87 2.13
CA ALA A 48 -2.69 -1.02 0.99
C ALA A 48 -3.82 -1.62 0.14
N ILE A 49 -3.74 -2.91 -0.16
CA ILE A 49 -4.79 -3.64 -0.89
C ILE A 49 -6.09 -3.64 -0.08
N PHE A 50 -6.00 -3.97 1.21
CA PHE A 50 -7.15 -4.00 2.10
C PHE A 50 -7.83 -2.62 2.18
N MET A 51 -7.07 -1.55 2.38
CA MET A 51 -7.61 -0.19 2.38
C MET A 51 -8.21 0.20 1.03
N SER A 52 -7.58 -0.18 -0.08
CA SER A 52 -8.13 0.10 -1.42
C SER A 52 -9.47 -0.60 -1.62
N LEU A 53 -9.61 -1.86 -1.22
CA LEU A 53 -10.86 -2.60 -1.31
C LEU A 53 -11.91 -2.05 -0.35
N LEU A 54 -11.51 -1.68 0.87
CA LEU A 54 -12.39 -1.09 1.87
C LEU A 54 -13.01 0.23 1.37
N VAL A 55 -12.21 1.12 0.78
CA VAL A 55 -12.70 2.37 0.20
C VAL A 55 -13.69 2.10 -0.94
N GLY A 56 -13.38 1.15 -1.82
CA GLY A 56 -14.31 0.74 -2.88
C GLY A 56 -15.63 0.20 -2.33
N ALA A 57 -15.58 -0.68 -1.32
CA ALA A 57 -16.75 -1.24 -0.67
C ALA A 57 -17.60 -0.17 0.04
N LEU A 58 -16.97 0.76 0.75
CA LEU A 58 -17.66 1.86 1.43
C LEU A 58 -18.37 2.78 0.42
N MET A 59 -17.72 3.10 -0.71
CA MET A 59 -18.35 3.92 -1.74
C MET A 59 -19.53 3.21 -2.40
N LEU A 60 -19.41 1.90 -2.66
CA LEU A 60 -20.53 1.10 -3.17
C LEU A 60 -21.71 1.00 -2.19
N MET A 61 -21.46 1.06 -0.87
CA MET A 61 -22.50 1.11 0.15
C MET A 61 -23.09 2.51 0.35
N SER A 62 -22.39 3.54 -0.12
CA SER A 62 -22.80 4.95 0.02
C SER A 62 -23.59 5.47 -1.18
N ASP A 63 -23.56 4.74 -2.30
CA ASP A 63 -24.47 4.89 -3.45
C ASP A 63 -25.84 4.25 -3.13
#